data_AF-A0A497BGR1-F1
#
_entry.id   AF-A0A497BGR1-F1
#
_cell.length_a   1.000
_cell.length_b   1.000
_cell.length_c   1.000
_cell.angle_alpha   90.00
_cell.angle_beta   90.00
_cell.angle_gamma   90.00
#
_symmetry.space_group_name_H-M   'P 1'
#
loop_
_entity.id
_entity.type
_entity.pdbx_description
1 polymer ?
#
loop_
_entity_poly.entity_id
_entity_poly.type
_entity_poly.pdbx_seq_one_letter_code
_entity_poly.pdbx_strand_id
1 'polypeptide(L)'
;MVRPRKWKATKTTSILLYEEYDEIYKKAEELAKREFNGSFSQLIAHALKEYIERHYPGNPQIPITGFMPGKMEKDLLFKLEAKLIRNKLKNILGVLKRDPRDDLKREILEVKLPEVLSKAIKIMQKYKSEELKQLIEQTKKYIDELE
;
A
#
# COMPACT_ATOMS: atom_id res chain seq x y z
N MET A 1 -18.42 -3.37 -45.02
CA MET A 1 -19.09 -4.30 -44.08
C MET A 1 -19.48 -3.53 -42.83
N VAL A 2 -20.78 -3.41 -42.52
CA VAL A 2 -21.24 -2.83 -41.26
C VAL A 2 -21.00 -3.86 -40.16
N ARG A 3 -20.23 -3.49 -39.12
CA ARG A 3 -19.95 -4.37 -37.98
C ARG A 3 -21.28 -4.71 -37.28
N PRO A 4 -21.62 -5.98 -37.01
CA PRO A 4 -22.84 -6.30 -36.29
C PRO A 4 -22.81 -5.63 -34.92
N ARG A 5 -23.84 -4.84 -34.58
CA ARG A 5 -24.01 -4.31 -33.22
C ARG A 5 -24.12 -5.52 -32.29
N LYS A 6 -23.14 -5.71 -31.39
CA LYS A 6 -23.14 -6.82 -30.43
C LYS A 6 -24.48 -6.83 -29.69
N TRP A 7 -25.32 -7.82 -30.00
CA TRP A 7 -26.56 -8.09 -29.31
C TRP A 7 -26.27 -8.24 -27.81
N LYS A 8 -26.85 -7.34 -27.00
CA LYS A 8 -27.11 -7.46 -25.55
C LYS A 8 -26.22 -8.45 -24.77
N ALA A 9 -24.91 -8.37 -24.91
CA ALA A 9 -24.00 -9.29 -24.24
C ALA A 9 -24.01 -8.93 -22.75
N THR A 10 -24.56 -9.81 -21.93
CA THR A 10 -24.44 -9.72 -20.47
C THR A 10 -22.95 -9.76 -20.13
N LYS A 11 -22.47 -8.71 -19.47
CA LYS A 11 -21.12 -8.67 -18.90
C LYS A 11 -21.21 -9.19 -17.47
N THR A 12 -20.67 -10.37 -17.23
CA THR A 12 -20.53 -10.93 -15.89
C THR A 12 -19.18 -10.53 -15.33
N THR A 13 -19.15 -10.08 -14.08
CA THR A 13 -17.91 -9.74 -13.36
C THR A 13 -18.05 -10.25 -11.94
N SER A 14 -17.00 -10.88 -11.43
CA SER A 14 -16.94 -11.36 -10.05
C SER A 14 -16.19 -10.32 -9.21
N ILE A 15 -16.74 -9.98 -8.05
CA ILE A 15 -16.10 -9.10 -7.06
C ILE A 15 -15.66 -9.98 -5.90
N LEU A 16 -14.37 -9.95 -5.57
CA LEU A 16 -13.84 -10.63 -4.40
C LEU A 16 -14.04 -9.73 -3.19
N LEU A 17 -14.66 -10.27 -2.15
CA LEU A 17 -14.85 -9.61 -0.86
C LEU A 17 -13.93 -10.29 0.16
N TYR A 18 -13.23 -9.49 0.95
CA TYR A 18 -12.46 -10.01 2.09
C TYR A 18 -13.41 -10.50 3.18
N GLU A 19 -12.96 -11.48 3.97
CA GLU A 19 -13.75 -12.09 5.06
C GLU A 19 -14.23 -11.06 6.09
N GLU A 20 -13.46 -9.98 6.31
CA GLU A 20 -13.82 -8.86 7.19
C GLU A 20 -15.14 -8.16 6.81
N TYR A 21 -15.61 -8.36 5.57
CA TYR A 21 -16.85 -7.76 5.05
C TYR A 21 -18.00 -8.77 4.88
N ASP A 22 -17.86 -10.01 5.37
CA ASP A 22 -18.89 -11.05 5.24
C ASP A 22 -20.23 -10.63 5.86
N GLU A 23 -20.19 -9.99 7.03
CA GLU A 23 -21.41 -9.47 7.68
C GLU A 23 -22.11 -8.40 6.84
N ILE A 24 -21.35 -7.55 6.15
CA ILE A 24 -21.90 -6.51 5.28
C ILE A 24 -22.54 -7.16 4.05
N TYR A 25 -21.87 -8.17 3.48
CA TYR A 25 -22.41 -8.92 2.36
C TYR A 25 -23.76 -9.58 2.70
N LYS A 26 -23.86 -10.26 3.84
CA LYS A 26 -25.11 -10.88 4.31
C LYS A 26 -26.24 -9.86 4.47
N LYS A 27 -25.96 -8.74 5.15
CA LYS A 27 -26.94 -7.64 5.33
C LYS A 27 -27.38 -7.05 3.99
N ALA A 28 -26.45 -6.90 3.04
CA ALA A 28 -26.76 -6.40 1.72
C ALA A 28 -27.62 -7.39 0.90
N GLU A 29 -27.41 -8.71 1.07
CA GLU A 29 -28.24 -9.73 0.43
C GLU A 29 -29.68 -9.72 0.97
N GLU A 30 -29.85 -9.57 2.28
CA GLU A 30 -31.17 -9.40 2.91
C GLU A 30 -31.87 -8.14 2.42
N LEU A 31 -31.16 -7.02 2.33
CA LEU A 31 -31.69 -5.76 1.83
C LEU A 31 -32.07 -5.86 0.34
N ALA A 32 -31.25 -6.53 -0.48
CA ALA A 32 -31.55 -6.78 -1.89
C ALA A 32 -32.83 -7.60 -2.07
N LYS A 33 -33.03 -8.64 -1.24
CA LYS A 33 -34.25 -9.44 -1.23
C LYS A 33 -35.47 -8.60 -0.82
N ARG A 34 -35.32 -7.75 0.20
CA ARG A 34 -36.41 -6.92 0.72
C ARG A 34 -36.84 -5.81 -0.24
N GLU A 35 -35.89 -5.09 -0.83
CA GLU A 35 -36.16 -3.83 -1.54
C GLU A 35 -36.25 -4.00 -3.06
N PHE A 36 -35.50 -4.93 -3.61
CA PHE A 36 -35.40 -5.15 -5.05
C PHE A 36 -36.04 -6.47 -5.50
N ASN A 37 -36.55 -7.27 -4.56
CA ASN A 37 -36.98 -8.66 -4.79
C ASN A 37 -35.93 -9.44 -5.60
N GLY A 38 -34.66 -9.20 -5.26
CA GLY A 38 -33.56 -9.29 -6.20
C GLY A 38 -32.29 -9.86 -5.62
N SER A 39 -31.25 -9.89 -6.45
CA SER A 39 -29.92 -10.37 -6.06
C SER A 39 -29.01 -9.23 -5.61
N PHE A 40 -27.99 -9.55 -4.84
CA PHE A 40 -26.93 -8.62 -4.46
C PHE A 40 -26.32 -7.88 -5.68
N SER A 41 -26.22 -8.55 -6.83
CA SER A 41 -25.75 -7.94 -8.07
C SER A 41 -26.66 -6.82 -8.58
N GLN A 42 -27.99 -6.95 -8.39
CA GLN A 42 -28.93 -5.88 -8.75
C GLN A 42 -28.79 -4.69 -7.81
N LEU A 43 -28.65 -4.93 -6.51
CA LEU A 43 -28.37 -3.87 -5.54
C LEU A 43 -27.10 -3.10 -5.90
N ILE A 44 -26.00 -3.80 -6.22
CA ILE A 44 -24.75 -3.16 -6.67
C ILE A 44 -24.98 -2.35 -7.95
N ALA A 45 -25.68 -2.91 -8.94
CA ALA A 45 -25.93 -2.22 -10.20
C ALA A 45 -26.71 -0.91 -10.00
N HIS A 46 -27.71 -0.92 -9.12
CA HIS A 46 -28.46 0.28 -8.75
C HIS A 46 -27.59 1.30 -8.02
N ALA A 47 -26.81 0.88 -7.02
CA ALA A 47 -25.92 1.75 -6.28
C ALA A 47 -24.85 2.39 -7.18
N LEU A 48 -24.26 1.61 -8.09
CA LEU A 48 -23.29 2.11 -9.06
C LEU A 48 -23.93 3.10 -10.04
N LYS A 49 -25.14 2.81 -10.51
CA LYS A 49 -25.88 3.72 -11.38
C LYS A 49 -26.11 5.07 -10.69
N GLU A 50 -26.67 5.05 -9.48
CA GLU A 50 -26.95 6.25 -8.69
C GLU A 50 -25.69 7.07 -8.42
N TYR A 51 -24.59 6.39 -8.08
CA TYR A 51 -23.30 7.03 -7.88
C TYR A 51 -22.79 7.69 -9.17
N ILE A 52 -22.80 6.97 -10.29
CA ILE A 52 -22.35 7.50 -11.59
C ILE A 52 -23.22 8.69 -12.02
N GLU A 53 -24.54 8.59 -11.92
CA GLU A 53 -25.47 9.67 -12.29
C GLU A 53 -25.24 10.94 -11.45
N ARG A 54 -24.86 10.80 -10.18
CA ARG A 54 -24.55 11.94 -9.31
C ARG A 54 -23.18 12.54 -9.54
N HIS A 55 -22.21 11.76 -10.03
CA HIS A 55 -20.79 12.15 -10.00
C HIS A 55 -20.12 12.26 -11.38
N TYR A 56 -20.74 11.78 -12.46
CA TYR A 56 -20.21 11.84 -13.83
C TYR A 56 -20.88 12.97 -14.65
N PRO A 57 -20.15 13.75 -15.49
CA PRO A 57 -18.73 13.62 -15.88
C PRO A 57 -17.73 14.30 -14.93
N GLY A 58 -18.16 14.82 -13.77
CA GLY A 58 -17.23 15.19 -12.71
C GLY A 58 -17.85 16.01 -11.58
N ASN A 59 -17.83 15.46 -10.38
CA ASN A 59 -17.17 16.15 -9.27
C ASN A 59 -15.70 15.69 -9.24
N PRO A 60 -14.71 16.54 -9.57
CA PRO A 60 -13.33 16.13 -9.84
C PRO A 60 -12.58 15.45 -8.69
N GLN A 61 -12.99 15.62 -7.43
CA GLN A 61 -12.33 14.99 -6.27
C GLN A 61 -13.15 15.28 -5.02
N ILE A 62 -14.04 14.36 -4.64
CA ILE A 62 -14.20 14.08 -3.21
C ILE A 62 -13.66 12.66 -3.08
N PRO A 63 -12.44 12.48 -2.56
CA PRO A 63 -11.97 11.15 -2.18
C PRO A 63 -13.05 10.51 -1.33
N ILE A 64 -13.30 9.21 -1.49
CA ILE A 64 -14.15 8.46 -0.56
C ILE A 64 -13.40 8.47 0.78
N THR A 65 -13.60 9.52 1.59
CA THR A 65 -12.93 9.74 2.87
C THR A 65 -13.53 8.88 3.99
N GLY A 66 -14.51 8.02 3.66
CA GLY A 66 -15.26 7.24 4.65
C GLY A 66 -14.79 5.80 4.91
N PHE A 67 -13.87 5.23 4.12
CA PHE A 67 -13.52 3.80 4.23
C PHE A 67 -12.06 3.48 4.57
N MET A 68 -11.27 4.48 4.98
CA MET A 68 -10.01 4.22 5.65
C MET A 68 -10.08 4.81 7.06
N PRO A 69 -10.28 4.00 8.12
CA PRO A 69 -10.12 4.50 9.48
C PRO A 69 -8.70 5.07 9.57
N GLY A 70 -8.56 6.36 9.89
CA GLY A 70 -7.31 7.14 9.82
C GLY A 70 -6.10 6.61 10.63
N LYS A 71 -6.23 5.44 11.28
CA LYS A 71 -5.12 4.63 11.80
C LYS A 71 -4.40 3.86 10.69
N MET A 72 -5.14 3.34 9.69
CA MET A 72 -4.58 2.49 8.63
C MET A 72 -3.66 3.27 7.70
N GLU A 73 -3.99 4.53 7.39
CA GLU A 73 -3.21 5.37 6.49
C GLU A 73 -1.84 5.73 7.08
N LYS A 74 -1.78 6.10 8.38
CA LYS A 74 -0.52 6.36 9.08
C LYS A 74 0.33 5.09 9.20
N ASP A 75 -0.28 3.94 9.46
CA ASP A 75 0.43 2.66 9.54
C ASP A 75 0.93 2.19 8.17
N LEU A 76 0.16 2.39 7.09
CA LEU A 76 0.55 2.09 5.71
C LEU A 76 1.70 2.98 5.25
N LEU A 77 1.61 4.28 5.47
CA LEU A 77 2.67 5.24 5.18
C LEU A 77 3.96 4.88 5.92
N PHE A 78 3.86 4.51 7.19
CA PHE A 78 5.02 4.13 7.98
C PHE A 78 5.60 2.75 7.60
N LYS A 79 4.76 1.80 7.18
CA LYS A 79 5.21 0.51 6.59
C LYS A 79 5.94 0.74 5.27
N LEU A 80 5.46 1.67 4.44
CA LEU A 80 6.13 2.11 3.22
C LEU A 80 7.49 2.76 3.53
N GLU A 81 7.53 3.68 4.49
CA GLU A 81 8.78 4.29 4.95
C GLU A 81 9.77 3.25 5.48
N ALA A 82 9.32 2.28 6.28
CA ALA A 82 10.15 1.19 6.78
C ALA A 82 10.73 0.34 5.64
N LYS A 83 9.95 0.05 4.61
CA LYS A 83 10.39 -0.69 3.42
C LYS A 83 11.43 0.12 2.62
N LEU A 84 11.21 1.41 2.43
CA LEU A 84 12.15 2.30 1.74
C LEU A 84 13.48 2.41 2.49
N ILE A 85 13.44 2.60 3.80
CA ILE A 85 14.65 2.69 4.63
C ILE A 85 15.42 1.38 4.64
N ARG A 86 14.73 0.24 4.71
CA ARG A 86 15.37 -1.07 4.61
C ARG A 86 16.12 -1.25 3.30
N ASN A 87 15.51 -0.87 2.18
CA ASN A 87 16.16 -0.95 0.88
C ASN A 87 17.38 -0.01 0.79
N LYS A 88 17.27 1.21 1.34
CA LYS A 88 18.41 2.14 1.42
C LYS A 88 19.56 1.56 2.25
N LEU A 89 19.29 0.98 3.42
CA LEU A 89 20.31 0.31 4.23
C LEU A 89 20.97 -0.86 3.51
N LYS A 90 20.19 -1.72 2.85
CA LYS A 90 20.75 -2.84 2.06
C LYS A 90 21.65 -2.35 0.93
N ASN A 91 21.26 -1.27 0.25
CA ASN A 91 22.07 -0.68 -0.81
C ASN A 91 23.36 -0.09 -0.26
N ILE A 92 23.30 0.65 0.85
CA ILE A 92 24.49 1.20 1.51
C ILE A 92 25.42 0.08 1.95
N LEU A 93 24.89 -0.96 2.60
CA LEU A 93 25.67 -2.12 3.01
C LEU A 93 26.30 -2.85 1.81
N GLY A 94 25.60 -2.90 0.68
CA GLY A 94 26.12 -3.43 -0.58
C GLY A 94 27.27 -2.60 -1.15
N VAL A 95 27.23 -1.27 -1.00
CA VAL A 95 28.34 -0.37 -1.40
C VAL A 95 29.51 -0.46 -0.42
N LEU A 96 29.25 -0.53 0.89
CA LEU A 96 30.29 -0.70 1.91
C LEU A 96 31.08 -2.00 1.70
N LYS A 97 30.40 -3.07 1.29
CA LYS A 97 30.99 -4.37 0.94
C LYS A 97 31.80 -4.39 -0.37
N ARG A 98 31.70 -3.36 -1.23
CA ARG A 98 32.51 -3.27 -2.46
C ARG A 98 33.95 -2.85 -2.15
N ASP A 99 34.80 -2.76 -3.16
CA ASP A 99 36.25 -2.49 -3.05
C ASP A 99 36.56 -1.20 -2.23
N PRO A 100 37.65 -1.10 -1.45
CA PRO A 100 37.94 0.04 -0.56
C PRO A 100 38.30 1.37 -1.25
N ARG A 101 38.58 1.38 -2.56
CA ARG A 101 39.12 2.53 -3.30
C ARG A 101 38.05 3.47 -3.89
N ASP A 102 36.85 3.46 -3.33
CA ASP A 102 35.68 4.11 -3.92
C ASP A 102 35.41 5.45 -3.22
N ASP A 103 35.65 6.58 -3.87
CA ASP A 103 35.33 7.92 -3.35
C ASP A 103 33.84 8.05 -2.97
N LEU A 104 32.98 7.26 -3.62
CA LEU A 104 31.57 7.09 -3.28
C LEU A 104 31.33 6.59 -1.85
N LYS A 105 32.24 5.79 -1.28
CA LYS A 105 32.11 5.31 0.10
C LYS A 105 32.20 6.45 1.09
N ARG A 106 33.09 7.42 0.88
CA ARG A 106 33.24 8.59 1.77
C ARG A 106 31.98 9.44 1.78
N GLU A 107 31.45 9.79 0.60
CA GLU A 107 30.20 10.56 0.50
C GLU A 107 29.03 9.83 1.18
N ILE A 108 28.95 8.51 1.02
CA ILE A 108 27.89 7.70 1.63
C ILE A 108 28.05 7.60 3.15
N LEU A 109 29.27 7.39 3.65
CA LEU A 109 29.59 7.27 5.07
C LEU A 109 29.38 8.60 5.81
N GLU A 110 29.82 9.72 5.25
CA GLU A 110 29.78 11.03 5.92
C GLU A 110 28.41 11.70 5.84
N VAL A 111 27.71 11.58 4.70
CA VAL A 111 26.49 12.38 4.45
C VAL A 111 25.21 11.55 4.57
N LYS A 112 25.15 10.39 3.92
CA LYS A 112 23.87 9.64 3.76
C LYS A 112 23.63 8.64 4.88
N LEU A 113 24.68 8.02 5.39
CA LEU A 113 24.57 6.94 6.39
C LEU A 113 24.05 7.42 7.76
N PRO A 114 24.49 8.56 8.33
CA PRO A 114 23.98 9.04 9.60
C PRO A 114 22.47 9.35 9.54
N GLU A 115 22.02 9.97 8.45
CA GLU A 115 20.61 10.29 8.22
C GLU A 115 19.77 9.01 8.15
N VAL A 116 20.20 8.02 7.37
CA VAL A 116 19.49 6.75 7.18
C VAL A 116 19.46 5.92 8.47
N LEU A 117 20.57 5.85 9.22
CA LEU A 117 20.63 5.16 10.51
C LEU A 117 19.71 5.82 11.55
N SER A 118 19.70 7.15 11.63
CA SER A 118 18.83 7.87 12.58
C SER A 118 17.34 7.56 12.36
N LYS A 119 16.93 7.51 11.09
CA LYS A 119 15.54 7.19 10.71
C LYS A 119 15.25 5.70 10.93
N ALA A 120 16.20 4.81 10.62
CA ALA A 120 16.06 3.38 10.85
C ALA A 120 15.89 3.02 12.34
N ILE A 121 16.64 3.67 13.24
CA ILE A 121 16.55 3.47 14.70
C ILE A 121 15.15 3.88 15.20
N LYS A 122 14.62 5.02 14.75
CA LYS A 122 13.26 5.48 15.12
C LYS A 122 12.19 4.47 14.70
N ILE A 123 12.29 3.92 13.49
CA ILE A 123 11.37 2.89 12.99
C ILE A 123 11.50 1.59 13.79
N MET A 124 12.74 1.15 14.04
CA MET A 124 13.04 -0.06 14.80
C MET A 124 12.47 0.02 16.22
N GLN A 125 12.66 1.12 16.94
CA GLN A 125 12.15 1.31 18.31
C GLN A 125 10.62 1.25 18.36
N LYS A 126 9.93 1.80 17.36
CA LYS A 126 8.47 1.83 17.30
C LYS A 126 7.84 0.45 17.07
N TYR A 127 8.45 -0.40 16.22
CA TYR A 127 7.87 -1.71 15.85
C TYR A 127 8.63 -2.93 16.37
N LYS A 128 9.71 -2.73 17.14
CA LYS A 128 10.58 -3.82 17.64
C LYS A 128 10.99 -4.80 16.53
N SER A 129 11.30 -4.27 15.34
CA SER A 129 11.64 -5.08 14.17
C SER A 129 13.04 -5.66 14.31
N GLU A 130 13.13 -6.97 14.52
CA GLU A 130 14.40 -7.70 14.63
C GLU A 130 15.23 -7.65 13.33
N GLU A 131 14.58 -7.66 12.17
CA GLU A 131 15.28 -7.58 10.87
C GLU A 131 16.01 -6.24 10.68
N LEU A 132 15.38 -5.12 11.08
CA LEU A 132 16.01 -3.80 11.03
C LEU A 132 17.15 -3.68 12.05
N LYS A 133 16.97 -4.27 13.23
CA LYS A 133 18.00 -4.31 14.27
C LYS A 133 19.27 -5.02 13.77
N GLN A 134 19.11 -6.20 13.16
CA GLN A 134 20.22 -6.95 12.56
C GLN A 134 20.92 -6.16 11.45
N LEU A 135 20.16 -5.48 10.58
CA LEU A 135 20.75 -4.66 9.51
C LEU A 135 21.53 -3.46 10.07
N ILE A 136 21.01 -2.79 11.09
CA ILE A 136 21.70 -1.68 11.76
C ILE A 136 22.99 -2.18 12.41
N GLU A 137 22.96 -3.31 13.09
CA GLU A 137 24.10 -3.91 13.77
C GLU A 137 25.19 -4.36 12.78
N GLN A 138 24.80 -5.00 11.67
CA GLN A 138 25.72 -5.33 10.58
C GLN A 138 26.34 -4.08 9.95
N THR A 139 25.55 -3.01 9.77
CA THR A 139 26.05 -1.76 9.21
C THR A 139 27.06 -1.10 10.15
N LYS A 140 26.78 -1.07 11.46
CA LYS A 140 27.70 -0.55 12.48
C LYS A 140 29.00 -1.33 12.53
N LYS A 141 28.93 -2.66 12.56
CA LYS A 141 30.11 -3.52 12.56
C LYS A 141 31.02 -3.25 11.36
N TYR A 142 30.44 -3.04 10.17
CA TYR A 142 31.22 -2.68 8.98
C TYR A 142 31.85 -1.29 9.04
N ILE A 143 31.23 -0.33 9.74
CA ILE A 143 31.85 0.99 9.98
C ILE A 143 33.03 0.84 10.93
N ASP A 144 32.85 0.09 12.02
CA ASP A 144 33.91 -0.17 13.01
C ASP A 144 35.10 -0.94 12.40
N GLU A 145 34.87 -1.72 11.34
CA GLU A 145 35.93 -2.40 10.56
C GLU A 145 36.62 -1.50 9.52
N LEU A 146 36.07 -0.30 9.25
CA LEU A 146 36.60 0.67 8.30
C LEU A 146 37.36 1.83 8.97
N GLU A 147 37.12 2.09 10.26
CA GLU A 147 37.91 3.00 11.12
C GLU A 147 39.20 2.33 11.62
#